data_AF-R1HM57-F1
#
_entry.id   AF-R1HM57-F1
#
_cell.length_a   1.000
_cell.length_b   1.000
_cell.length_c   1.000
_cell.angle_alpha   90.00
_cell.angle_beta   90.00
_cell.angle_gamma   90.00
#
_symmetry.space_group_name_H-M   'P 1'
#
loop_
_entity.id
_entity.type
_entity.pdbx_description
1 polymer ?
#
loop_
_entity_poly.entity_id
_entity_poly.type
_entity_poly.pdbx_seq_one_letter_code
_entity_poly.pdbx_strand_id
1 'polypeptide(L)'
;MDAETLADLLSAQAERDPELRHSLELRAATQSGDVSEAHRLLDTAVTDGNAEYTAKVGAVLDTLQRMLDAGSRADLAPLARRTVDDISEVLEQTGDHTGNLADRLDRAVELYARACAARPPDPEKLADWIIEVEFDGPGRPVIDLAEFAAALGEPGLRRIKSTVDDVLAANGPGHRRDVAERLREQLAEVLGDVDELVAILSAKPPRVDVSLKIVRVLRAAGRHSEAIAHAARALTHDKQPPPPEPEDETSRYRKAFDAEPGRETYAALREAATKAGKWTAQRRDALACLRARAAEGIEQADELVRVLLDDGRPDEAWRACVRFGASGELKLELAEQRAAEHPAETIPVFRAHVDELIERKDPQAYQEAARRLKLLRTLHKRAETPDEFTAYLAALVENHRRKTRLITEIRTARIAIPKAVTSPRTPR
;
A
#
# COMPACT_ATOMS: atom_id res chain seq x y z
N MET A 1 42.87 -9.53 -18.62
CA MET A 1 42.51 -9.79 -20.02
C MET A 1 43.12 -8.65 -20.82
N ASP A 2 44.00 -8.97 -21.77
CA ASP A 2 44.63 -7.96 -22.62
C ASP A 2 43.70 -7.55 -23.78
N ALA A 3 44.07 -6.48 -24.49
CA ALA A 3 43.25 -5.91 -25.55
C ALA A 3 43.08 -6.87 -26.74
N GLU A 4 44.10 -7.67 -27.06
CA GLU A 4 44.04 -8.67 -28.13
C GLU A 4 43.05 -9.79 -27.80
N THR A 5 43.10 -10.34 -26.57
CA THR A 5 42.15 -11.36 -26.13
C THR A 5 40.70 -10.82 -26.13
N LEU A 6 40.50 -9.56 -25.74
CA LEU A 6 39.17 -8.95 -25.79
C LEU A 6 38.69 -8.73 -27.24
N ALA A 7 39.57 -8.31 -28.14
CA ALA A 7 39.25 -8.13 -29.56
C ALA A 7 38.88 -9.46 -30.23
N ASP A 8 39.61 -10.54 -29.93
CA ASP A 8 39.31 -11.89 -30.43
C ASP A 8 37.95 -12.39 -29.92
N LEU A 9 37.66 -12.18 -28.64
CA LEU A 9 36.36 -12.55 -28.06
C LEU A 9 35.21 -11.74 -28.66
N LEU A 10 35.39 -10.43 -28.88
CA LEU A 10 34.39 -9.57 -29.53
C LEU A 10 34.18 -9.95 -30.99
N SER A 11 35.25 -10.27 -31.72
CA SER A 11 35.18 -10.73 -33.11
C SER A 11 34.42 -12.06 -33.22
N ALA A 12 34.75 -13.04 -32.35
CA ALA A 12 34.06 -14.32 -32.29
C ALA A 12 32.59 -14.19 -31.87
N GLN A 13 32.24 -13.17 -31.08
CA GLN A 13 30.85 -12.89 -30.72
C GLN A 13 30.11 -12.20 -31.87
N ALA A 14 30.75 -11.25 -32.57
CA ALA A 14 30.19 -10.55 -33.71
C ALA A 14 29.90 -11.49 -34.90
N GLU A 15 30.69 -12.55 -35.08
CA GLU A 15 30.37 -13.59 -36.09
C GLU A 15 29.04 -14.31 -35.81
N ARG A 16 28.61 -14.38 -34.55
CA ARG A 16 27.37 -15.05 -34.12
C ARG A 16 26.18 -14.10 -34.00
N ASP A 17 26.44 -12.80 -33.94
CA ASP A 17 25.46 -11.76 -33.71
C ASP A 17 25.56 -10.67 -34.80
N PRO A 18 24.69 -10.73 -35.83
CA PRO A 18 24.68 -9.75 -36.93
C PRO A 18 24.46 -8.31 -36.46
N GLU A 19 23.71 -8.08 -35.38
CA GLU A 19 23.48 -6.73 -34.84
C GLU A 19 24.76 -6.19 -34.19
N LEU A 20 25.45 -7.02 -33.41
CA LEU A 20 26.73 -6.66 -32.82
C LEU A 20 27.79 -6.39 -33.91
N ARG A 21 27.86 -7.23 -34.94
CA ARG A 21 28.77 -7.03 -36.07
C ARG A 21 28.52 -5.71 -36.77
N HIS A 22 27.27 -5.43 -37.11
CA HIS A 22 26.90 -4.19 -37.77
C HIS A 22 27.22 -2.96 -36.89
N SER A 23 26.98 -3.06 -35.57
CA SER A 23 27.33 -2.00 -34.62
C SER A 23 28.84 -1.74 -34.53
N LEU A 24 29.66 -2.79 -34.60
CA LEU A 24 31.13 -2.67 -34.63
C LEU A 24 31.63 -2.08 -35.95
N GLU A 25 31.06 -2.50 -37.08
CA GLU A 25 31.39 -1.97 -38.42
C GLU A 25 31.04 -0.47 -38.51
N LEU A 26 29.87 -0.04 -38.00
CA LEU A 26 29.48 1.36 -37.91
C LEU A 26 30.45 2.19 -37.05
N ARG A 27 30.88 1.66 -35.90
CA ARG A 27 31.87 2.33 -35.03
C ARG A 27 33.25 2.41 -35.64
N ALA A 28 33.65 1.41 -36.42
CA ALA A 28 34.90 1.42 -37.16
C ALA A 28 34.87 2.45 -38.31
N ALA A 29 33.72 2.58 -39.01
CA ALA A 29 33.54 3.56 -40.07
C ALA A 29 33.69 4.99 -39.55
N THR A 30 33.03 5.32 -38.43
CA THR A 30 33.13 6.66 -37.84
C THR A 30 34.46 6.96 -37.15
N GLN A 31 35.35 5.97 -37.00
CA GLN A 31 36.64 6.12 -36.31
C GLN A 31 37.51 7.22 -36.94
N SER A 32 37.35 7.47 -38.24
CA SER A 32 38.01 8.52 -39.03
C SER A 32 37.79 9.94 -38.48
N GLY A 33 36.71 10.18 -37.74
CA GLY A 33 36.37 11.48 -37.18
C GLY A 33 35.78 12.47 -38.19
N ASP A 34 35.26 11.99 -39.33
CA ASP A 34 34.62 12.85 -40.32
C ASP A 34 33.18 13.23 -39.90
N VAL A 35 32.96 14.51 -39.60
CA VAL A 35 31.64 15.09 -39.29
C VAL A 35 30.66 14.85 -40.44
N SER A 36 31.14 14.86 -41.69
CA SER A 36 30.32 14.62 -42.88
C SER A 36 29.77 13.20 -42.90
N GLU A 37 30.56 12.23 -42.44
CA GLU A 37 30.15 10.83 -42.34
C GLU A 37 29.09 10.66 -41.23
N ALA A 38 29.27 11.33 -40.09
CA ALA A 38 28.27 11.34 -39.03
C ALA A 38 26.93 11.96 -39.47
N HIS A 39 26.95 13.03 -40.27
CA HIS A 39 25.73 13.58 -40.89
C HIS A 39 25.04 12.57 -41.81
N ARG A 40 25.79 11.91 -42.70
CA ARG A 40 25.21 10.89 -43.60
C ARG A 40 24.63 9.71 -42.84
N LEU A 41 25.29 9.27 -41.77
CA LEU A 41 24.78 8.18 -40.94
C LEU A 41 23.44 8.56 -40.30
N LEU A 42 23.34 9.77 -39.77
CA LEU A 42 22.09 10.29 -39.22
C LEU A 42 21.00 10.40 -40.30
N ASP A 43 21.34 10.88 -41.51
CA ASP A 43 20.41 10.94 -42.65
C ASP A 43 19.79 9.56 -42.98
N THR A 44 20.62 8.51 -42.96
CA THR A 44 20.15 7.15 -43.27
C THR A 44 19.39 6.50 -42.12
N ALA A 45 19.63 6.91 -40.87
CA ALA A 45 19.02 6.26 -39.71
C ALA A 45 17.49 6.37 -39.74
N VAL A 46 16.97 7.53 -40.15
CA VAL A 46 15.52 7.84 -40.16
C VAL A 46 14.71 6.89 -41.05
N THR A 47 15.35 6.18 -41.99
CA THR A 47 14.67 5.24 -42.91
C THR A 47 14.68 3.78 -42.48
N ASP A 48 15.38 3.44 -41.39
CA ASP A 48 15.64 2.05 -41.01
C ASP A 48 14.80 1.57 -39.82
N GLY A 49 14.76 0.25 -39.57
CA GLY A 49 14.07 -0.32 -38.42
C GLY A 49 14.69 0.10 -37.07
N ASN A 50 13.90 0.05 -35.99
CA ASN A 50 14.27 0.56 -34.66
C ASN A 50 15.67 0.14 -34.15
N ALA A 51 16.11 -1.10 -34.41
CA ALA A 51 17.42 -1.59 -33.97
C ALA A 51 18.58 -0.93 -34.74
N GLU A 52 18.43 -0.74 -36.05
CA GLU A 52 19.43 -0.12 -36.91
C GLU A 52 19.53 1.39 -36.64
N TYR A 53 18.39 2.06 -36.47
CA TYR A 53 18.33 3.46 -36.03
C TYR A 53 19.11 3.67 -34.72
N THR A 54 18.82 2.86 -33.71
CA THR A 54 19.45 2.86 -32.38
C THR A 54 20.98 2.70 -32.47
N ALA A 55 21.47 1.81 -33.35
CA ALA A 55 22.89 1.59 -33.57
C ALA A 55 23.57 2.79 -34.27
N LYS A 56 22.94 3.34 -35.32
CA LYS A 56 23.46 4.49 -36.08
C LYS A 56 23.53 5.74 -35.23
N VAL A 57 22.48 6.06 -34.47
CA VAL A 57 22.48 7.17 -33.51
C VAL A 57 23.58 6.98 -32.46
N GLY A 58 23.75 5.75 -31.95
CA GLY A 58 24.85 5.43 -31.04
C GLY A 58 26.23 5.76 -31.62
N ALA A 59 26.48 5.41 -32.88
CA ALA A 59 27.74 5.71 -33.57
C ALA A 59 27.95 7.21 -33.80
N VAL A 60 26.89 7.98 -34.07
CA VAL A 60 26.93 9.45 -34.18
C VAL A 60 27.30 10.08 -32.84
N LEU A 61 26.66 9.67 -31.74
CA LEU A 61 26.97 10.16 -30.39
C LEU A 61 28.40 9.81 -29.96
N ASP A 62 28.88 8.61 -30.27
CA ASP A 62 30.27 8.21 -30.02
C ASP A 62 31.27 9.07 -30.81
N THR A 63 30.89 9.52 -32.00
CA THR A 63 31.71 10.42 -32.82
C THR A 63 31.74 11.84 -32.25
N LEU A 64 30.57 12.39 -31.92
CA LEU A 64 30.44 13.69 -31.26
C LEU A 64 31.27 13.75 -29.97
N GLN A 65 31.13 12.75 -29.11
CA GLN A 65 31.88 12.63 -27.85
C GLN A 65 33.39 12.68 -28.10
N ARG A 66 33.92 11.80 -28.98
CA ARG A 66 35.36 11.75 -29.27
C ARG A 66 35.89 13.05 -29.82
N MET A 67 35.14 13.71 -30.71
CA MET A 67 35.57 14.98 -31.31
C MET A 67 35.57 16.13 -30.30
N LEU A 68 34.59 16.17 -29.40
CA LEU A 68 34.56 17.12 -28.30
C LEU A 68 35.71 16.87 -27.30
N ASP A 69 35.96 15.61 -26.95
CA ASP A 69 37.05 15.22 -26.05
C ASP A 69 38.43 15.54 -26.64
N ALA A 70 38.58 15.41 -27.96
CA ALA A 70 39.79 15.78 -28.70
C ALA A 70 39.95 17.29 -28.89
N GLY A 71 38.98 18.12 -28.48
CA GLY A 71 39.03 19.57 -28.65
C GLY A 71 38.96 20.01 -30.11
N SER A 72 38.20 19.31 -30.95
CA SER A 72 38.01 19.65 -32.36
C SER A 72 37.56 21.10 -32.55
N ARG A 73 38.07 21.76 -33.61
CA ARG A 73 37.63 23.11 -34.02
C ARG A 73 36.39 23.11 -34.91
N ALA A 74 35.92 21.91 -35.31
CA ALA A 74 34.72 21.78 -36.12
C ALA A 74 33.48 22.31 -35.36
N ASP A 75 32.52 22.85 -36.09
CA ASP A 75 31.24 23.24 -35.50
C ASP A 75 30.35 21.99 -35.36
N LEU A 76 30.31 21.44 -34.14
CA LEU A 76 29.57 20.21 -33.82
C LEU A 76 28.15 20.47 -33.33
N ALA A 77 27.82 21.74 -32.99
CA ALA A 77 26.51 22.10 -32.46
C ALA A 77 25.36 21.78 -33.44
N PRO A 78 25.48 22.00 -34.77
CA PRO A 78 24.43 21.62 -35.71
C PRO A 78 24.15 20.11 -35.76
N LEU A 79 25.21 19.28 -35.72
CA LEU A 79 25.06 17.82 -35.73
C LEU A 79 24.44 17.32 -34.42
N ALA A 80 24.91 17.84 -33.28
CA ALA A 80 24.38 17.48 -31.97
C ALA A 80 22.91 17.90 -31.81
N ARG A 81 22.57 19.14 -32.19
CA ARG A 81 21.18 19.63 -32.20
C ARG A 81 20.28 18.75 -33.05
N ARG A 82 20.70 18.47 -34.29
CA ARG A 82 19.92 17.62 -35.19
C ARG A 82 19.72 16.21 -34.62
N THR A 83 20.74 15.67 -33.96
CA THR A 83 20.63 14.36 -33.28
C THR A 83 19.59 14.40 -32.15
N VAL A 84 19.53 15.50 -31.37
CA VAL A 84 18.49 15.70 -30.34
C VAL A 84 17.10 15.78 -30.98
N ASP A 85 16.94 16.59 -32.03
CA ASP A 85 15.67 16.79 -32.73
C ASP A 85 15.16 15.46 -33.34
N ASP A 86 16.02 14.73 -34.07
CA ASP A 86 15.67 13.46 -34.72
C ASP A 86 15.28 12.37 -33.69
N ILE A 87 15.99 12.27 -32.55
CA ILE A 87 15.64 11.31 -31.50
C ILE A 87 14.31 11.69 -30.83
N SER A 88 14.10 12.98 -30.59
CA SER A 88 12.87 13.49 -29.96
C SER A 88 11.65 13.20 -30.82
N GLU A 89 11.75 13.40 -32.14
CA GLU A 89 10.68 13.09 -33.10
C GLU A 89 10.34 11.58 -33.10
N VAL A 90 11.34 10.70 -33.11
CA VAL A 90 11.12 9.24 -33.07
C VAL A 90 10.47 8.80 -31.74
N LEU A 91 10.89 9.38 -30.61
CA LEU A 91 10.29 9.09 -29.31
C LEU A 91 8.83 9.53 -29.24
N GLU A 92 8.50 10.68 -29.81
CA GLU A 92 7.12 11.17 -29.91
C GLU A 92 6.25 10.22 -30.75
N GLN A 93 6.75 9.77 -31.90
CA GLN A 93 6.01 8.85 -32.78
C GLN A 93 5.80 7.45 -32.16
N THR A 94 6.81 6.94 -31.45
CA THR A 94 6.77 5.59 -30.86
C THR A 94 6.04 5.55 -29.52
N GLY A 95 5.99 6.67 -28.79
CA GLY A 95 5.42 6.75 -27.45
C GLY A 95 6.23 6.03 -26.37
N ASP A 96 7.37 5.42 -26.70
CA ASP A 96 8.24 4.72 -25.76
C ASP A 96 9.27 5.68 -25.17
N HIS A 97 8.85 6.37 -24.12
CA HIS A 97 9.67 7.35 -23.40
C HIS A 97 10.61 6.69 -22.36
N THR A 98 10.77 5.36 -22.43
CA THR A 98 11.56 4.58 -21.47
C THR A 98 12.51 3.61 -22.19
N GLY A 99 13.76 3.56 -21.75
CA GLY A 99 14.74 2.61 -22.28
C GLY A 99 15.78 3.24 -23.20
N ASN A 100 16.35 2.42 -24.08
CA ASN A 100 17.64 2.69 -24.71
C ASN A 100 17.69 4.00 -25.51
N LEU A 101 16.59 4.40 -26.15
CA LEU A 101 16.54 5.63 -26.93
C LEU A 101 16.40 6.89 -26.06
N ALA A 102 15.70 6.81 -24.92
CA ALA A 102 15.62 7.90 -23.95
C ALA A 102 17.01 8.20 -23.33
N ASP A 103 17.78 7.17 -22.97
CA ASP A 103 19.15 7.34 -22.47
C ASP A 103 20.07 7.98 -23.53
N ARG A 104 19.84 7.70 -24.82
CA ARG A 104 20.56 8.36 -25.92
C ARG A 104 20.14 9.80 -26.11
N LEU A 105 18.87 10.15 -25.88
CA LEU A 105 18.41 11.53 -25.94
C LEU A 105 19.10 12.37 -24.85
N ASP A 106 19.11 11.87 -23.61
CA ASP A 106 19.78 12.56 -22.48
C ASP A 106 21.27 12.78 -22.80
N ARG A 107 21.95 11.76 -23.35
CA ARG A 107 23.34 11.87 -23.82
C ARG A 107 23.51 12.87 -24.98
N ALA A 108 22.55 12.92 -25.91
CA ALA A 108 22.60 13.84 -27.04
C ALA A 108 22.48 15.31 -26.57
N VAL A 109 21.62 15.57 -25.58
CA VAL A 109 21.47 16.90 -24.96
C VAL A 109 22.75 17.34 -24.27
N GLU A 110 23.38 16.45 -23.48
CA GLU A 110 24.68 16.74 -22.84
C GLU A 110 25.76 17.10 -23.88
N LEU A 111 25.86 16.31 -24.96
CA LEU A 111 26.80 16.57 -26.05
C LEU A 111 26.51 17.87 -26.77
N TYR A 112 25.24 18.22 -26.94
CA TYR A 112 24.84 19.49 -27.52
C TYR A 112 25.23 20.67 -26.63
N ALA A 113 24.96 20.59 -25.31
CA ALA A 113 25.38 21.60 -24.35
C ALA A 113 26.91 21.83 -24.39
N ARG A 114 27.68 20.73 -24.43
CA ARG A 114 29.15 20.78 -24.57
C ARG A 114 29.60 21.40 -25.88
N ALA A 115 28.94 21.08 -27.00
CA ALA A 115 29.23 21.68 -28.30
C ALA A 115 28.94 23.19 -28.30
N CYS A 116 27.82 23.61 -27.72
CA CYS A 116 27.50 25.02 -27.52
C CYS A 116 28.49 25.72 -26.59
N ALA A 117 28.97 25.09 -25.53
CA ALA A 117 29.99 25.67 -24.66
C ALA A 117 31.34 25.83 -25.38
N ALA A 118 31.73 24.87 -26.22
CA ALA A 118 32.95 24.93 -27.02
C ALA A 118 32.90 26.02 -28.09
N ARG A 119 31.72 26.22 -28.71
CA ARG A 119 31.47 27.27 -29.69
C ARG A 119 30.07 27.85 -29.51
N PRO A 120 29.92 28.93 -28.72
CA PRO A 120 28.62 29.51 -28.43
C PRO A 120 27.87 29.91 -29.71
N PRO A 121 26.64 29.39 -29.92
CA PRO A 121 25.75 29.88 -30.98
C PRO A 121 25.22 31.27 -30.61
N ASP A 122 24.32 31.81 -31.45
CA ASP A 122 23.55 33.00 -31.09
C ASP A 122 22.75 32.74 -29.78
N PRO A 123 22.99 33.52 -28.71
CA PRO A 123 22.41 33.21 -27.41
C PRO A 123 20.89 33.32 -27.35
N GLU A 124 20.29 34.23 -28.12
CA GLU A 124 18.83 34.40 -28.17
C GLU A 124 18.19 33.26 -28.95
N LYS A 125 18.81 32.82 -30.06
CA LYS A 125 18.32 31.63 -30.80
C LYS A 125 18.44 30.34 -29.99
N LEU A 126 19.48 30.20 -29.17
CA LEU A 126 19.61 29.07 -28.26
C LEU A 126 18.52 29.11 -27.18
N ALA A 127 18.27 30.28 -26.60
CA ALA A 127 17.19 30.47 -25.64
C ALA A 127 15.82 30.16 -26.25
N ASP A 128 15.52 30.64 -27.46
CA ASP A 128 14.26 30.37 -28.15
C ASP A 128 14.07 28.87 -28.41
N TRP A 129 15.13 28.14 -28.78
CA TRP A 129 15.06 26.67 -28.92
C TRP A 129 14.76 25.97 -27.58
N ILE A 130 15.42 26.36 -26.48
CA ILE A 130 15.14 25.78 -25.15
C ILE A 130 13.68 26.06 -24.76
N ILE A 131 13.18 27.26 -25.00
CA ILE A 131 11.79 27.65 -24.72
C ILE A 131 10.83 26.78 -25.53
N GLU A 132 11.06 26.62 -26.83
CA GLU A 132 10.21 25.82 -27.72
C GLU A 132 10.16 24.36 -27.24
N VAL A 133 11.32 23.75 -26.98
CA VAL A 133 11.42 22.36 -26.51
C VAL A 133 10.72 22.15 -25.17
N GLU A 134 10.91 23.07 -24.22
CA GLU A 134 10.40 22.92 -22.86
C GLU A 134 8.92 23.24 -22.72
N PHE A 135 8.42 24.25 -23.44
CA PHE A 135 7.02 24.71 -23.29
C PHE A 135 6.06 24.10 -24.30
N ASP A 136 6.52 23.80 -25.51
CA ASP A 136 5.68 23.37 -26.63
C ASP A 136 5.92 21.89 -27.01
N GLY A 137 7.00 21.27 -26.49
CA GLY A 137 7.30 19.85 -26.69
C GLY A 137 6.49 18.89 -25.82
N PRO A 138 6.60 17.56 -26.05
CA PRO A 138 5.85 16.53 -25.31
C PRO A 138 6.34 16.31 -23.86
N GLY A 139 7.17 17.22 -23.32
CA GLY A 139 7.79 17.12 -21.99
C GLY A 139 9.13 16.38 -21.95
N ARG A 140 9.69 16.02 -23.12
CA ARG A 140 11.05 15.47 -23.29
C ARG A 140 11.72 16.12 -24.52
N PRO A 141 13.04 16.37 -24.51
CA PRO A 141 13.96 16.20 -23.37
C PRO A 141 13.71 17.20 -22.24
N VAL A 142 14.17 16.87 -21.03
CA VAL A 142 14.22 17.82 -19.91
C VAL A 142 15.60 18.48 -19.94
N ILE A 143 15.65 19.79 -20.14
CA ILE A 143 16.90 20.54 -20.28
C ILE A 143 17.34 21.05 -18.91
N ASP A 144 18.62 20.87 -18.59
CA ASP A 144 19.26 21.53 -17.45
C ASP A 144 19.92 22.84 -17.92
N LEU A 145 19.34 23.99 -17.54
CA LEU A 145 19.90 25.30 -17.89
C LEU A 145 21.34 25.49 -17.43
N ALA A 146 21.79 24.80 -16.37
CA ALA A 146 23.17 24.91 -15.89
C ALA A 146 24.19 24.44 -16.94
N GLU A 147 23.85 23.42 -17.74
CA GLU A 147 24.72 22.91 -18.80
C GLU A 147 24.86 23.90 -19.97
N PHE A 148 23.80 24.67 -20.24
CA PHE A 148 23.76 25.67 -21.31
C PHE A 148 24.14 27.08 -20.86
N ALA A 149 24.28 27.32 -19.55
CA ALA A 149 24.48 28.65 -18.96
C ALA A 149 25.64 29.44 -19.61
N ALA A 150 26.78 28.77 -19.84
CA ALA A 150 27.95 29.39 -20.45
C ALA A 150 27.70 29.83 -21.90
N ALA A 151 26.92 29.05 -22.66
CA ALA A 151 26.60 29.35 -24.06
C ALA A 151 25.47 30.39 -24.19
N LEU A 152 24.49 30.36 -23.29
CA LEU A 152 23.38 31.32 -23.22
C LEU A 152 23.86 32.71 -22.79
N GLY A 153 24.83 32.79 -21.89
CA GLY A 153 25.27 34.05 -21.30
C GLY A 153 24.11 34.88 -20.73
N GLU A 154 24.37 36.15 -20.46
CA GLU A 154 23.34 37.06 -19.94
C GLU A 154 22.16 37.30 -20.92
N PRO A 155 22.39 37.47 -22.24
CA PRO A 155 21.28 37.71 -23.19
C PRO A 155 20.29 36.55 -23.26
N GLY A 156 20.79 35.31 -23.39
CA GLY A 156 19.94 34.12 -23.48
C GLY A 156 19.21 33.84 -22.18
N LEU A 157 19.88 33.95 -21.03
CA LEU A 157 19.22 33.77 -19.72
C LEU A 157 18.13 34.82 -19.48
N ARG A 158 18.35 36.07 -19.89
CA ARG A 158 17.34 37.13 -19.78
C ARG A 158 16.11 36.85 -20.65
N ARG A 159 16.32 36.31 -21.86
CA ARG A 159 15.25 35.88 -22.77
C ARG A 159 14.38 34.79 -22.13
N ILE A 160 14.99 33.73 -21.61
CA ILE A 160 14.29 32.64 -20.90
C ILE A 160 13.54 33.19 -19.68
N LYS A 161 14.20 34.04 -18.88
CA LYS A 161 13.57 34.67 -17.71
C LYS A 161 12.33 35.48 -18.08
N SER A 162 12.39 36.30 -19.13
CA SER A 162 11.23 37.08 -19.59
C SER A 162 10.05 36.17 -19.93
N THR A 163 10.28 35.09 -20.67
CA THR A 163 9.21 34.15 -21.05
C THR A 163 8.65 33.41 -19.84
N VAL A 164 9.49 33.00 -18.89
CA VAL A 164 9.06 32.36 -17.63
C VAL A 164 8.18 33.31 -16.81
N ASP A 165 8.61 34.57 -16.66
CA ASP A 165 7.87 35.60 -15.91
C ASP A 165 6.49 35.87 -16.57
N ASP A 166 6.42 35.95 -17.90
CA ASP A 166 5.17 36.11 -18.66
C ASP A 166 4.21 34.93 -18.46
N VAL A 167 4.72 33.69 -18.49
CA VAL A 167 3.91 32.48 -18.29
C VAL A 167 3.35 32.41 -16.87
N LEU A 168 4.17 32.74 -15.86
CA LEU A 168 3.73 32.75 -14.46
C LEU A 168 2.69 33.85 -14.19
N ALA A 169 2.82 35.01 -14.85
CA ALA A 169 1.86 36.11 -14.72
C ALA A 169 0.48 35.79 -15.30
N ALA A 170 0.41 34.99 -16.37
CA ALA A 170 -0.84 34.60 -17.02
C ALA A 170 -1.78 33.73 -16.14
N ASN A 171 -1.28 33.16 -15.04
CA ASN A 171 -2.05 32.44 -14.02
C ASN A 171 -3.02 31.35 -14.53
N GLY A 172 -2.61 30.60 -15.55
CA GLY A 172 -3.31 29.38 -16.00
C GLY A 172 -2.76 28.11 -15.31
N PRO A 173 -3.61 27.14 -14.93
CA PRO A 173 -3.15 25.82 -14.49
C PRO A 173 -2.68 24.97 -15.69
N GLY A 174 -1.73 24.06 -15.46
CA GLY A 174 -1.33 23.03 -16.45
C GLY A 174 0.18 22.94 -16.70
N HIS A 175 0.57 22.06 -17.62
CA HIS A 175 1.96 21.69 -17.96
C HIS A 175 2.90 22.90 -18.15
N ARG A 176 2.46 23.94 -18.88
CA ARG A 176 3.26 25.16 -19.09
C ARG A 176 3.64 25.85 -17.78
N ARG A 177 2.77 25.84 -16.77
CA ARG A 177 3.07 26.46 -15.47
C ARG A 177 4.13 25.65 -14.72
N ASP A 178 4.01 24.32 -14.72
CA ASP A 178 4.96 23.43 -14.05
C ASP A 178 6.38 23.58 -14.66
N VAL A 179 6.45 23.72 -15.99
CA VAL A 179 7.70 24.00 -16.72
C VAL A 179 8.27 25.37 -16.30
N ALA A 180 7.44 26.42 -16.26
CA ALA A 180 7.88 27.75 -15.85
C ALA A 180 8.39 27.78 -14.40
N GLU A 181 7.74 27.06 -13.48
CA GLU A 181 8.19 26.97 -12.08
C GLU A 181 9.53 26.26 -11.96
N ARG A 182 9.76 25.18 -12.73
CA ARG A 182 11.07 24.50 -12.80
C ARG A 182 12.16 25.40 -13.41
N LEU A 183 11.88 26.05 -14.54
CA LEU A 183 12.85 26.94 -15.19
C LEU A 183 13.18 28.14 -14.31
N ARG A 184 12.22 28.68 -13.54
CA ARG A 184 12.47 29.76 -12.57
C ARG A 184 13.47 29.33 -11.49
N GLU A 185 13.35 28.11 -10.96
CA GLU A 185 14.31 27.56 -10.00
C GLU A 185 15.72 27.43 -10.61
N GLN A 186 15.83 26.83 -11.79
CA GLN A 186 17.11 26.69 -12.48
C GLN A 186 17.74 28.05 -12.84
N LEU A 187 16.93 29.05 -13.23
CA LEU A 187 17.41 30.41 -13.47
C LEU A 187 17.99 31.04 -12.20
N ALA A 188 17.34 30.87 -11.05
CA ALA A 188 17.87 31.38 -9.78
C ALA A 188 19.20 30.71 -9.40
N GLU A 189 19.34 29.41 -9.68
CA GLU A 189 20.62 28.69 -9.50
C GLU A 189 21.73 29.20 -10.42
N VAL A 190 21.45 29.32 -11.72
CA VAL A 190 22.42 29.73 -12.73
C VAL A 190 22.86 31.19 -12.55
N LEU A 191 21.91 32.09 -12.23
CA LEU A 191 22.20 33.49 -11.96
C LEU A 191 22.83 33.71 -10.57
N GLY A 192 22.85 32.69 -9.71
CA GLY A 192 23.37 32.79 -8.35
C GLY A 192 22.49 33.64 -7.42
N ASP A 193 21.20 33.79 -7.72
CA ASP A 193 20.24 34.51 -6.89
C ASP A 193 19.82 33.63 -5.71
N VAL A 194 20.61 33.72 -4.64
CA VAL A 194 20.43 32.95 -3.41
C VAL A 194 19.09 33.28 -2.74
N ASP A 195 18.66 34.53 -2.75
CA ASP A 195 17.43 34.95 -2.08
C ASP A 195 16.20 34.41 -2.82
N GLU A 196 16.16 34.55 -4.15
CA GLU A 196 15.08 33.99 -4.97
C GLU A 196 15.05 32.46 -4.86
N LEU A 197 16.20 31.78 -4.93
CA LEU A 197 16.26 30.32 -4.80
C LEU A 197 15.77 29.83 -3.44
N VAL A 198 16.17 30.50 -2.35
CA VAL A 198 15.68 30.18 -1.00
C VAL A 198 14.19 30.44 -0.88
N ALA A 199 13.66 31.52 -1.47
CA ALA A 199 12.23 31.81 -1.48
C ALA A 199 11.43 30.75 -2.24
N ILE A 200 11.90 30.33 -3.43
CA ILE A 200 11.30 29.25 -4.22
C ILE A 200 11.26 27.95 -3.44
N LEU A 201 12.41 27.52 -2.90
CA LEU A 201 12.52 26.26 -2.19
C LEU A 201 11.73 26.27 -0.87
N SER A 202 11.65 27.42 -0.18
CA SER A 202 10.89 27.56 1.07
C SER A 202 9.37 27.54 0.85
N ALA A 203 8.89 27.87 -0.35
CA ALA A 203 7.48 27.77 -0.71
C ALA A 203 7.03 26.33 -1.00
N LYS A 204 7.96 25.42 -1.31
CA LYS A 204 7.67 24.01 -1.52
C LYS A 204 7.31 23.31 -0.21
N PRO A 205 6.54 22.20 -0.25
CA PRO A 205 6.27 21.40 0.93
C PRO A 205 7.56 21.01 1.65
N PRO A 206 7.58 21.00 3.00
CA PRO A 206 8.78 20.70 3.76
C PRO A 206 9.21 19.25 3.50
N ARG A 207 10.36 19.10 2.84
CA ARG A 207 11.02 17.80 2.63
C ARG A 207 12.48 17.90 3.02
N VAL A 208 13.05 16.76 3.42
CA VAL A 208 14.46 16.68 3.86
C VAL A 208 15.41 17.08 2.73
N ASP A 209 15.17 16.60 1.51
CA ASP A 209 15.96 16.94 0.32
C ASP A 209 15.92 18.44 -0.01
N VAL A 210 14.73 19.06 0.02
CA VAL A 210 14.55 20.50 -0.20
C VAL A 210 15.25 21.32 0.88
N SER A 211 15.11 20.92 2.14
CA SER A 211 15.75 21.60 3.27
C SER A 211 17.27 21.51 3.21
N LEU A 212 17.81 20.35 2.82
CA LEU A 212 19.24 20.17 2.61
C LEU A 212 19.74 21.02 1.44
N LYS A 213 18.96 21.15 0.36
CA LYS A 213 19.29 22.04 -0.76
C LYS A 213 19.40 23.50 -0.30
N ILE A 214 18.42 24.00 0.44
CA ILE A 214 18.45 25.36 1.04
C ILE A 214 19.70 25.56 1.90
N VAL A 215 20.00 24.61 2.80
CA VAL A 215 21.17 24.68 3.68
C VAL A 215 22.48 24.71 2.89
N ARG A 216 22.59 23.89 1.83
CA ARG A 216 23.76 23.86 0.95
C ARG A 216 23.95 25.19 0.20
N VAL A 217 22.87 25.73 -0.35
CA VAL A 217 22.86 27.02 -1.05
C VAL A 217 23.29 28.15 -0.11
N LEU A 218 22.66 28.28 1.07
CA LEU A 218 23.02 29.30 2.06
C LEU A 218 24.46 29.16 2.54
N ARG A 219 24.95 27.93 2.71
CA ARG A 219 26.34 27.67 3.10
C ARG A 219 27.33 28.07 2.00
N ALA A 220 27.05 27.74 0.74
CA ALA A 220 27.88 28.12 -0.39
C ALA A 220 27.97 29.66 -0.55
N ALA A 221 26.90 30.37 -0.20
CA ALA A 221 26.83 31.83 -0.18
C ALA A 221 27.46 32.49 1.07
N GLY A 222 28.02 31.72 2.00
CA GLY A 222 28.60 32.25 3.25
C GLY A 222 27.58 32.68 4.32
N ARG A 223 26.28 32.47 4.09
CA ARG A 223 25.17 32.83 5.02
C ARG A 223 24.97 31.75 6.09
N HIS A 224 26.02 31.48 6.86
CA HIS A 224 26.07 30.37 7.81
C HIS A 224 25.02 30.45 8.93
N SER A 225 24.71 31.65 9.42
CA SER A 225 23.68 31.86 10.45
C SER A 225 22.30 31.42 9.97
N GLU A 226 21.94 31.80 8.74
CA GLU A 226 20.67 31.43 8.12
C GLU A 226 20.62 29.94 7.77
N ALA A 227 21.74 29.37 7.29
CA ALA A 227 21.86 27.93 7.07
C ALA A 227 21.60 27.13 8.36
N ILE A 228 22.19 27.56 9.47
CA ILE A 228 21.98 26.93 10.79
C ILE A 228 20.54 27.10 11.25
N ALA A 229 19.97 28.31 11.13
CA ALA A 229 18.58 28.57 11.50
C ALA A 229 17.60 27.74 10.66
N HIS A 230 17.88 27.56 9.36
CA HIS A 230 17.09 26.71 8.48
C HIS A 230 17.23 25.23 8.83
N ALA A 231 18.46 24.74 9.07
CA ALA A 231 18.70 23.36 9.50
C ALA A 231 18.01 23.05 10.85
N ALA A 232 18.09 23.97 11.82
CA ALA A 232 17.41 23.82 13.10
C ALA A 232 15.88 23.74 12.91
N ARG A 233 15.30 24.60 12.06
CA ARG A 233 13.87 24.56 11.72
C ARG A 233 13.47 23.24 11.05
N ALA A 234 14.27 22.77 10.09
CA ALA A 234 14.04 21.49 9.42
C ALA A 234 14.10 20.32 10.41
N LEU A 235 15.08 20.31 11.33
CA LEU A 235 15.20 19.30 12.39
C LEU A 235 14.09 19.40 13.44
N THR A 236 13.51 20.58 13.68
CA THR A 236 12.32 20.71 14.53
C THR A 236 11.05 20.23 13.82
N HIS A 237 10.96 20.38 12.49
CA HIS A 237 9.89 19.78 11.70
C HIS A 237 10.06 18.25 11.59
N ASP A 238 11.29 17.74 11.66
CA ASP A 238 11.62 16.31 11.78
C ASP A 238 11.38 15.76 13.21
N LYS A 239 11.24 16.66 14.21
CA LYS A 239 10.76 16.37 15.57
C LYS A 239 9.25 16.57 15.75
N GLN A 240 8.55 17.05 14.73
CA GLN A 240 7.13 16.79 14.61
C GLN A 240 7.03 15.28 14.36
N PRO A 241 6.22 14.52 15.14
CA PRO A 241 5.96 13.13 14.78
C PRO A 241 5.55 13.09 13.31
N PRO A 242 5.97 12.08 12.52
CA PRO A 242 5.52 11.97 11.13
C PRO A 242 4.00 12.16 11.08
N PRO A 243 3.45 12.80 10.02
CA PRO A 243 2.00 12.76 9.82
C PRO A 243 1.59 11.30 9.97
N PRO A 244 0.52 10.97 10.73
CA PRO A 244 0.23 9.60 11.07
C PRO A 244 0.26 8.79 9.78
N GLU A 245 1.26 7.90 9.65
CA GLU A 245 1.11 6.74 8.80
C GLU A 245 -0.29 6.19 9.10
N PRO A 246 -1.10 5.84 8.09
CA PRO A 246 -2.50 5.46 8.28
C PRO A 246 -2.55 4.57 9.50
N GLU A 247 -3.13 5.10 10.58
CA GLU A 247 -2.99 4.59 11.95
C GLU A 247 -3.02 3.07 11.88
N ASP A 248 -1.89 2.38 12.20
CA ASP A 248 -1.73 0.91 12.03
C ASP A 248 -3.10 0.31 12.26
N GLU A 249 -3.72 -0.29 11.24
CA GLU A 249 -5.14 -0.64 11.31
C GLU A 249 -5.42 -1.41 12.61
N THR A 250 -4.45 -2.24 13.03
CA THR A 250 -4.43 -2.92 14.33
C THR A 250 -4.60 -1.96 15.52
N SER A 251 -3.85 -0.86 15.58
CA SER A 251 -3.93 0.19 16.60
C SER A 251 -5.27 0.94 16.56
N ARG A 252 -5.79 1.26 15.37
CA ARG A 252 -7.11 1.88 15.23
C ARG A 252 -8.22 0.98 15.77
N TYR A 253 -8.24 -0.29 15.32
CA TYR A 253 -9.21 -1.27 15.80
C TYR A 253 -9.00 -1.64 17.26
N ARG A 254 -7.76 -1.57 17.77
CA ARG A 254 -7.48 -1.74 19.20
C ARG A 254 -8.11 -0.64 20.03
N LYS A 255 -7.98 0.63 19.63
CA LYS A 255 -8.66 1.75 20.30
C LYS A 255 -10.18 1.61 20.24
N ALA A 256 -10.73 1.19 19.10
CA ALA A 256 -12.17 0.94 18.97
C ALA A 256 -12.63 -0.18 19.90
N PHE A 257 -11.86 -1.28 19.98
CA PHE A 257 -12.11 -2.36 20.93
C PHE A 257 -11.94 -1.93 22.38
N ASP A 258 -10.96 -1.09 22.73
CA ASP A 258 -10.77 -0.63 24.11
C ASP A 258 -11.89 0.34 24.55
N ALA A 259 -12.43 1.12 23.61
CA ALA A 259 -13.57 2.01 23.84
C ALA A 259 -14.89 1.24 24.00
N GLU A 260 -15.15 0.27 23.11
CA GLU A 260 -16.34 -0.57 23.14
C GLU A 260 -15.98 -2.06 22.95
N PRO A 261 -15.50 -2.73 24.02
CA PRO A 261 -15.19 -4.16 23.97
C PRO A 261 -16.45 -4.99 23.71
N GLY A 262 -16.50 -5.66 22.55
CA GLY A 262 -17.62 -6.50 22.13
C GLY A 262 -17.23 -7.42 20.97
N ARG A 263 -18.17 -8.26 20.53
CA ARG A 263 -17.94 -9.26 19.47
C ARG A 263 -17.51 -8.62 18.15
N GLU A 264 -18.19 -7.54 17.74
CA GLU A 264 -17.91 -6.87 16.47
C GLU A 264 -16.53 -6.18 16.46
N THR A 265 -16.21 -5.43 17.52
CA THR A 265 -14.91 -4.75 17.65
C THR A 265 -13.76 -5.76 17.82
N TYR A 266 -14.00 -6.90 18.48
CA TYR A 266 -13.05 -8.00 18.57
C TYR A 266 -12.79 -8.65 17.19
N ALA A 267 -13.83 -8.88 16.38
CA ALA A 267 -13.69 -9.44 15.04
C ALA A 267 -12.90 -8.50 14.11
N ALA A 268 -13.19 -7.19 14.16
CA ALA A 268 -12.47 -6.19 13.39
C ALA A 268 -10.99 -6.09 13.82
N LEU A 269 -10.71 -6.12 15.13
CA LEU A 269 -9.36 -6.20 15.67
C LEU A 269 -8.64 -7.48 15.22
N ARG A 270 -9.32 -8.63 15.23
CA ARG A 270 -8.77 -9.92 14.79
C ARG A 270 -8.34 -9.87 13.33
N GLU A 271 -9.17 -9.32 12.45
CA GLU A 271 -8.86 -9.21 11.02
C GLU A 271 -7.60 -8.38 10.79
N ALA A 272 -7.56 -7.17 11.35
CA ALA A 272 -6.43 -6.25 11.20
C ALA A 272 -5.14 -6.81 11.83
N ALA A 273 -5.22 -7.33 13.05
CA ALA A 273 -4.06 -7.88 13.75
C ALA A 273 -3.51 -9.15 13.09
N THR A 274 -4.36 -9.93 12.40
CA THR A 274 -3.92 -11.11 11.64
C THR A 274 -3.13 -10.70 10.41
N LYS A 275 -3.63 -9.71 9.64
CA LYS A 275 -2.91 -9.14 8.49
C LYS A 275 -1.54 -8.57 8.90
N ALA A 276 -1.46 -7.96 10.08
CA ALA A 276 -0.23 -7.40 10.63
C ALA A 276 0.69 -8.43 11.35
N GLY A 277 0.30 -9.71 11.45
CA GLY A 277 1.10 -10.73 12.16
C GLY A 277 1.18 -10.56 13.69
N LYS A 278 0.33 -9.71 14.28
CA LYS A 278 0.34 -9.35 15.71
C LYS A 278 -0.79 -10.03 16.51
N TRP A 279 -1.60 -10.88 15.88
CA TRP A 279 -2.83 -11.43 16.47
C TRP A 279 -2.61 -12.16 17.80
N THR A 280 -1.54 -12.95 17.95
CA THR A 280 -1.30 -13.74 19.16
C THR A 280 -1.23 -12.88 20.43
N ALA A 281 -0.52 -11.75 20.37
CA ALA A 281 -0.43 -10.82 21.50
C ALA A 281 -1.77 -10.08 21.71
N GLN A 282 -2.36 -9.55 20.63
CA GLN A 282 -3.60 -8.79 20.68
C GLN A 282 -4.78 -9.61 21.23
N ARG A 283 -4.90 -10.87 20.82
CA ARG A 283 -5.91 -11.84 21.24
C ARG A 283 -5.87 -12.10 22.74
N ARG A 284 -4.68 -12.34 23.28
CA ARG A 284 -4.51 -12.65 24.71
C ARG A 284 -5.06 -11.52 25.56
N ASP A 285 -4.71 -10.29 25.20
CA ASP A 285 -5.08 -9.10 25.95
C ASP A 285 -6.57 -8.75 25.73
N ALA A 286 -7.09 -8.89 24.50
CA ALA A 286 -8.50 -8.65 24.19
C ALA A 286 -9.42 -9.65 24.92
N LEU A 287 -9.08 -10.94 24.94
CA LEU A 287 -9.83 -11.94 25.70
C LEU A 287 -9.71 -11.73 27.22
N ALA A 288 -8.60 -11.16 27.71
CA ALA A 288 -8.50 -10.80 29.13
C ALA A 288 -9.46 -9.65 29.48
N CYS A 289 -9.57 -8.63 28.60
CA CYS A 289 -10.53 -7.55 28.74
C CYS A 289 -11.98 -8.06 28.73
N LEU A 290 -12.36 -8.89 27.75
CA LEU A 290 -13.72 -9.46 27.67
C LEU A 290 -14.05 -10.33 28.89
N ARG A 291 -13.09 -11.09 29.44
CA ARG A 291 -13.29 -11.88 30.67
C ARG A 291 -13.50 -11.01 31.90
N ALA A 292 -12.83 -9.87 32.00
CA ALA A 292 -13.07 -8.92 33.09
C ALA A 292 -14.48 -8.35 33.01
N ARG A 293 -14.91 -7.92 31.81
CA ARG A 293 -16.25 -7.36 31.58
C ARG A 293 -17.37 -8.38 31.72
N ALA A 294 -17.14 -9.64 31.39
CA ALA A 294 -18.15 -10.68 31.57
C ALA A 294 -18.60 -10.84 33.04
N ALA A 295 -17.80 -10.39 34.01
CA ALA A 295 -18.20 -10.38 35.42
C ALA A 295 -19.19 -9.24 35.77
N GLU A 296 -19.38 -8.26 34.88
CA GLU A 296 -20.20 -7.07 35.12
C GLU A 296 -21.69 -7.32 34.82
N GLY A 297 -22.02 -8.28 33.95
CA GLY A 297 -23.40 -8.56 33.58
C GLY A 297 -23.58 -9.67 32.55
N ILE A 298 -24.85 -10.09 32.37
CA ILE A 298 -25.24 -11.18 31.47
C ILE A 298 -24.97 -10.81 30.00
N GLU A 299 -25.23 -9.56 29.61
CA GLU A 299 -25.00 -9.09 28.24
C GLU A 299 -23.51 -9.15 27.87
N GLN A 300 -22.63 -8.74 28.78
CA GLN A 300 -21.18 -8.77 28.59
C GLN A 300 -20.65 -10.21 28.58
N ALA A 301 -21.24 -11.10 29.38
CA ALA A 301 -20.94 -12.52 29.35
C ALA A 301 -21.35 -13.17 28.02
N ASP A 302 -22.51 -12.81 27.46
CA ASP A 302 -22.95 -13.28 26.15
C ASP A 302 -21.97 -12.88 25.04
N GLU A 303 -21.48 -11.63 25.05
CA GLU A 303 -20.47 -11.16 24.09
C GLU A 303 -19.18 -11.98 24.16
N LEU A 304 -18.66 -12.25 25.37
CA LEU A 304 -17.50 -13.12 25.55
C LEU A 304 -17.74 -14.54 25.02
N VAL A 305 -18.90 -15.12 25.33
CA VAL A 305 -19.25 -16.48 24.92
C VAL A 305 -19.31 -16.58 23.38
N ARG A 306 -19.95 -15.63 22.71
CA ARG A 306 -20.01 -15.57 21.24
C ARG A 306 -18.62 -15.41 20.62
N VAL A 307 -17.78 -14.54 21.18
CA VAL A 307 -16.38 -14.39 20.75
C VAL A 307 -15.62 -15.71 20.84
N LEU A 308 -15.77 -16.46 21.92
CA LEU A 308 -15.10 -17.75 22.10
C LEU A 308 -15.60 -18.81 21.11
N LEU A 309 -16.88 -18.78 20.74
CA LEU A 309 -17.43 -19.64 19.69
C LEU A 309 -16.87 -19.29 18.31
N ASP A 310 -16.81 -18.00 17.95
CA ASP A 310 -16.24 -17.53 16.69
C ASP A 310 -14.72 -17.83 16.57
N ASP A 311 -14.03 -17.93 17.71
CA ASP A 311 -12.63 -18.34 17.81
C ASP A 311 -12.43 -19.87 17.80
N GLY A 312 -13.51 -20.65 17.67
CA GLY A 312 -13.47 -22.11 17.62
C GLY A 312 -13.12 -22.76 18.96
N ARG A 313 -13.50 -22.15 20.10
CA ARG A 313 -13.19 -22.62 21.46
C ARG A 313 -14.46 -22.98 22.25
N PRO A 314 -15.23 -24.00 21.83
CA PRO A 314 -16.52 -24.34 22.44
C PRO A 314 -16.41 -24.71 23.92
N ASP A 315 -15.32 -25.37 24.34
CA ASP A 315 -15.09 -25.69 25.75
C ASP A 315 -14.88 -24.46 26.64
N GLU A 316 -14.20 -23.45 26.13
CA GLU A 316 -14.02 -22.20 26.87
C GLU A 316 -15.28 -21.36 26.90
N ALA A 317 -16.04 -21.36 25.79
CA ALA A 317 -17.34 -20.72 25.72
C ALA A 317 -18.29 -21.34 26.78
N TRP A 318 -18.32 -22.67 26.90
CA TRP A 318 -19.09 -23.37 27.92
C TRP A 318 -18.66 -22.98 29.35
N ARG A 319 -17.35 -23.00 29.64
CA ARG A 319 -16.84 -22.59 30.96
C ARG A 319 -17.18 -21.13 31.29
N ALA A 320 -17.10 -20.23 30.30
CA ALA A 320 -17.47 -18.83 30.47
C ALA A 320 -18.96 -18.68 30.79
N CYS A 321 -19.82 -19.37 30.03
CA CYS A 321 -21.26 -19.41 30.24
C CYS A 321 -21.64 -19.94 31.64
N VAL A 322 -20.99 -21.00 32.11
CA VAL A 322 -21.22 -21.54 33.47
C VAL A 322 -20.72 -20.57 34.55
N ARG A 323 -19.58 -19.92 34.33
CA ARG A 323 -18.93 -19.06 35.32
C ARG A 323 -19.62 -17.70 35.49
N PHE A 324 -19.91 -17.03 34.38
CA PHE A 324 -20.42 -15.66 34.39
C PHE A 324 -21.93 -15.58 34.18
N GLY A 325 -22.56 -16.70 33.85
CA GLY A 325 -23.92 -16.71 33.31
C GLY A 325 -23.93 -16.38 31.83
N ALA A 326 -25.14 -16.42 31.27
CA ALA A 326 -25.46 -16.10 29.87
C ALA A 326 -26.98 -16.04 29.75
N SER A 327 -27.48 -15.47 28.66
CA SER A 327 -28.91 -15.51 28.32
C SER A 327 -29.41 -16.95 28.15
N GLY A 328 -30.71 -17.16 28.37
CA GLY A 328 -31.33 -18.47 28.27
C GLY A 328 -31.19 -19.08 26.87
N GLU A 329 -31.30 -18.26 25.83
CA GLU A 329 -31.14 -18.69 24.42
C GLU A 329 -29.73 -19.17 24.13
N LEU A 330 -28.70 -18.40 24.53
CA LEU A 330 -27.30 -18.77 24.29
C LEU A 330 -26.88 -19.99 25.11
N LYS A 331 -27.38 -20.12 26.34
CA LYS A 331 -27.20 -21.34 27.16
C LYS A 331 -27.72 -22.58 26.46
N LEU A 332 -28.90 -22.48 25.82
CA LEU A 332 -29.50 -23.59 25.10
C LEU A 332 -28.72 -23.96 23.86
N GLU A 333 -28.31 -22.98 23.06
CA GLU A 333 -27.48 -23.20 21.88
C GLU A 333 -26.19 -23.95 22.24
N LEU A 334 -25.48 -23.47 23.26
CA LEU A 334 -24.28 -24.12 23.78
C LEU A 334 -24.56 -25.54 24.29
N ALA A 335 -25.66 -25.74 25.01
CA ALA A 335 -26.04 -27.04 25.55
C ALA A 335 -26.39 -28.03 24.43
N GLU A 336 -27.00 -27.59 23.33
CA GLU A 336 -27.28 -28.42 22.17
C GLU A 336 -25.99 -28.88 21.47
N GLN A 337 -25.04 -27.98 21.26
CA GLN A 337 -23.74 -28.32 20.67
C GLN A 337 -22.95 -29.28 21.57
N ARG A 338 -22.92 -29.01 22.88
CA ARG A 338 -22.14 -29.79 23.86
C ARG A 338 -22.77 -31.13 24.22
N ALA A 339 -24.07 -31.30 24.01
CA ALA A 339 -24.79 -32.55 24.34
C ALA A 339 -24.25 -33.78 23.59
N ALA A 340 -23.58 -33.59 22.44
CA ALA A 340 -22.95 -34.68 21.70
C ALA A 340 -21.74 -35.27 22.45
N GLU A 341 -20.94 -34.45 23.11
CA GLU A 341 -19.68 -34.89 23.74
C GLU A 341 -19.81 -35.03 25.25
N HIS A 342 -20.57 -34.13 25.91
CA HIS A 342 -20.72 -34.08 27.36
C HIS A 342 -22.20 -34.03 27.76
N PRO A 343 -22.97 -35.12 27.57
CA PRO A 343 -24.41 -35.14 27.82
C PRO A 343 -24.80 -34.88 29.29
N ALA A 344 -23.93 -35.24 30.25
CA ALA A 344 -24.21 -35.03 31.67
C ALA A 344 -24.23 -33.55 32.07
N GLU A 345 -23.32 -32.75 31.50
CA GLU A 345 -23.17 -31.32 31.84
C GLU A 345 -24.34 -30.46 31.33
N THR A 346 -25.04 -30.92 30.29
CA THR A 346 -26.11 -30.15 29.63
C THR A 346 -27.50 -30.41 30.22
N ILE A 347 -27.67 -31.51 30.98
CA ILE A 347 -28.94 -31.90 31.61
C ILE A 347 -29.56 -30.77 32.46
N PRO A 348 -28.82 -30.08 33.36
CA PRO A 348 -29.39 -29.00 34.16
C PRO A 348 -29.96 -27.84 33.32
N VAL A 349 -29.30 -27.51 32.20
CA VAL A 349 -29.73 -26.43 31.30
C VAL A 349 -31.06 -26.78 30.62
N PHE A 350 -31.17 -28.00 30.08
CA PHE A 350 -32.42 -28.46 29.47
C PHE A 350 -33.56 -28.62 30.48
N ARG A 351 -33.27 -29.00 31.73
CA ARG A 351 -34.29 -29.05 32.81
C ARG A 351 -34.85 -27.65 33.10
N ALA A 352 -33.98 -26.67 33.33
CA ALA A 352 -34.41 -25.29 33.58
C ALA A 352 -35.26 -24.74 32.43
N HIS A 353 -34.89 -25.03 31.18
CA HIS A 353 -35.68 -24.61 30.02
C HIS A 353 -37.05 -25.30 29.92
N VAL A 354 -37.14 -26.58 30.28
CA VAL A 354 -38.43 -27.28 30.37
C VAL A 354 -39.34 -26.62 31.40
N ASP A 355 -38.80 -26.25 32.57
CA ASP A 355 -39.56 -25.56 33.60
C ASP A 355 -40.05 -24.18 33.12
N GLU A 356 -39.20 -23.41 32.44
CA GLU A 356 -39.59 -22.13 31.81
C GLU A 356 -40.71 -22.30 30.79
N LEU A 357 -40.62 -23.28 29.89
CA LEU A 357 -41.65 -23.57 28.89
C LEU A 357 -42.98 -23.96 29.56
N ILE A 358 -42.94 -24.72 30.66
CA ILE A 358 -44.13 -25.12 31.41
C ILE A 358 -44.80 -23.93 32.11
N GLU A 359 -44.03 -22.90 32.49
CA GLU A 359 -44.56 -21.70 33.13
C GLU A 359 -45.17 -20.68 32.15
N ARG A 360 -44.83 -20.72 30.86
CA ARG A 360 -45.46 -19.90 29.81
C ARG A 360 -46.95 -20.21 29.61
N LYS A 361 -47.40 -21.40 30.02
CA LYS A 361 -48.80 -21.86 30.05
C LYS A 361 -49.54 -21.85 28.69
N ASP A 362 -48.81 -21.78 27.58
CA ASP A 362 -49.39 -21.84 26.24
C ASP A 362 -49.28 -23.24 25.61
N PRO A 363 -50.13 -23.56 24.63
CA PRO A 363 -50.13 -24.85 23.96
C PRO A 363 -48.82 -25.25 23.26
N GLN A 364 -48.14 -24.29 22.64
CA GLN A 364 -46.97 -24.53 21.83
C GLN A 364 -45.75 -24.80 22.73
N ALA A 365 -45.64 -24.09 23.85
CA ALA A 365 -44.62 -24.32 24.85
C ALA A 365 -44.76 -25.69 25.53
N TYR A 366 -45.98 -26.21 25.75
CA TYR A 366 -46.15 -27.58 26.26
C TYR A 366 -45.71 -28.65 25.25
N GLN A 367 -45.92 -28.43 23.96
CA GLN A 367 -45.41 -29.32 22.91
C GLN A 367 -43.88 -29.31 22.86
N GLU A 368 -43.29 -28.12 22.93
CA GLU A 368 -41.84 -27.98 22.96
C GLU A 368 -41.24 -28.57 24.24
N ALA A 369 -41.86 -28.37 25.40
CA ALA A 369 -41.46 -29.00 26.66
C ALA A 369 -41.46 -30.54 26.56
N ALA A 370 -42.47 -31.13 25.91
CA ALA A 370 -42.52 -32.58 25.69
C ALA A 370 -41.39 -33.07 24.76
N ARG A 371 -41.00 -32.27 23.74
CA ARG A 371 -39.83 -32.57 22.89
C ARG A 371 -38.52 -32.49 23.68
N ARG A 372 -38.34 -31.45 24.50
CA ARG A 372 -37.16 -31.27 25.36
C ARG A 372 -37.06 -32.35 26.44
N LEU A 373 -38.18 -32.84 26.98
CA LEU A 373 -38.21 -34.00 27.88
C LEU A 373 -37.76 -35.30 27.19
N LYS A 374 -38.13 -35.51 25.91
CA LYS A 374 -37.65 -36.65 25.13
C LYS A 374 -36.13 -36.57 24.89
N LEU A 375 -35.61 -35.37 24.64
CA LEU A 375 -34.16 -35.12 24.56
C LEU A 375 -33.49 -35.43 25.89
N LEU A 376 -33.99 -34.90 27.01
CA LEU A 376 -33.47 -35.18 28.36
C LEU A 376 -33.40 -36.68 28.68
N ARG A 377 -34.42 -37.45 28.30
CA ARG A 377 -34.39 -38.92 28.44
C ARG A 377 -33.20 -39.55 27.73
N THR A 378 -32.91 -39.04 26.53
CA THR A 378 -31.81 -39.54 25.70
C THR A 378 -30.46 -39.14 26.30
N LEU A 379 -30.34 -37.91 26.81
CA LEU A 379 -29.13 -37.43 27.49
C LEU A 379 -28.85 -38.22 28.77
N HIS A 380 -29.85 -38.46 29.62
CA HIS A 380 -29.72 -39.29 30.81
C HIS A 380 -29.33 -40.73 30.49
N LYS A 381 -29.87 -41.32 29.41
CA LYS A 381 -29.43 -42.65 28.96
C LYS A 381 -27.95 -42.66 28.55
N ARG A 382 -27.49 -41.62 27.86
CA ARG A 382 -26.08 -41.48 27.41
C ARG A 382 -25.13 -41.12 28.55
N ALA A 383 -25.64 -40.48 29.59
CA ALA A 383 -24.92 -40.16 30.82
C ALA A 383 -25.04 -41.27 31.89
N GLU A 384 -25.57 -42.44 31.53
CA GLU A 384 -25.75 -43.60 32.42
C GLU A 384 -26.56 -43.32 33.70
N THR A 385 -27.47 -42.34 33.65
CA THR A 385 -28.36 -41.93 34.76
C THR A 385 -29.85 -42.00 34.42
N PRO A 386 -30.38 -43.12 33.86
CA PRO A 386 -31.79 -43.23 33.48
C PRO A 386 -32.76 -43.17 34.69
N ASP A 387 -32.30 -43.57 35.88
CA ASP A 387 -33.09 -43.55 37.11
C ASP A 387 -33.38 -42.11 37.57
N GLU A 388 -32.41 -41.20 37.42
CA GLU A 388 -32.58 -39.78 37.71
C GLU A 388 -33.62 -39.12 36.80
N PHE A 389 -33.65 -39.47 35.51
CA PHE A 389 -34.69 -39.00 34.60
C PHE A 389 -36.08 -39.48 35.03
N THR A 390 -36.17 -40.73 35.47
CA THR A 390 -37.44 -41.35 35.92
C THR A 390 -37.97 -40.64 37.17
N ALA A 391 -37.10 -40.36 38.15
CA ALA A 391 -37.44 -39.58 39.34
C ALA A 391 -37.84 -38.13 39.00
N TYR A 392 -37.08 -37.46 38.12
CA TYR A 392 -37.38 -36.11 37.66
C TYR A 392 -38.74 -36.02 36.96
N LEU A 393 -39.03 -36.92 36.03
CA LEU A 393 -40.30 -36.96 35.31
C LEU A 393 -41.49 -37.23 36.23
N ALA A 394 -41.33 -38.13 37.22
CA ALA A 394 -42.36 -38.40 38.21
C ALA A 394 -42.68 -37.17 39.05
N ALA A 395 -41.66 -36.45 39.53
CA ALA A 395 -41.83 -35.21 40.28
C ALA A 395 -42.50 -34.11 39.43
N LEU A 396 -42.08 -33.96 38.17
CA LEU A 396 -42.64 -32.96 37.25
C LEU A 396 -44.13 -33.23 36.96
N VAL A 397 -44.51 -34.48 36.75
CA VAL A 397 -45.92 -34.88 36.53
C VAL A 397 -46.78 -34.64 37.77
N GLU A 398 -46.27 -34.95 38.97
CA GLU A 398 -47.01 -34.70 40.21
C GLU A 398 -47.22 -33.21 40.46
N ASN A 399 -46.15 -32.40 40.31
CA ASN A 399 -46.19 -30.95 40.50
C ASN A 399 -47.16 -30.27 39.51
N HIS A 400 -47.27 -30.78 38.28
CA HIS A 400 -48.10 -30.21 37.23
C HIS A 400 -49.35 -31.03 36.89
N ARG A 401 -49.82 -31.90 37.80
CA ARG A 401 -50.98 -32.80 37.58
C ARG A 401 -52.27 -32.10 37.12
N ARG A 402 -52.45 -30.82 37.45
CA ARG A 402 -53.61 -30.00 37.06
C ARG A 402 -53.51 -29.44 35.64
N LYS A 403 -52.32 -29.41 35.03
CA LYS A 403 -52.08 -28.93 33.66
C LYS A 403 -52.36 -30.08 32.66
N THR A 404 -53.64 -30.42 32.45
CA THR A 404 -54.08 -31.59 31.65
C THR A 404 -53.50 -31.63 30.23
N ARG A 405 -53.38 -30.47 29.58
CA ARG A 405 -52.79 -30.35 28.23
C ARG A 405 -51.31 -30.76 28.18
N LEU A 406 -50.52 -30.36 29.18
CA LEU A 406 -49.12 -30.77 29.31
C LEU A 406 -48.99 -32.30 29.46
N ILE A 407 -49.85 -32.91 30.29
CA ILE A 407 -49.87 -34.36 30.49
C ILE A 407 -50.23 -35.10 29.19
N THR A 408 -51.15 -34.56 28.40
CA THR A 408 -51.48 -35.11 27.08
C THR A 408 -50.27 -35.06 26.14
N GLU A 409 -49.56 -33.94 26.05
CA GLU A 409 -48.39 -33.81 25.17
C GLU A 409 -47.22 -34.73 25.59
N ILE A 410 -46.99 -34.92 26.91
CA ILE A 410 -45.99 -35.87 27.42
C ILE A 410 -46.33 -37.32 27.00
N ARG A 411 -47.61 -37.71 27.06
CA ARG A 411 -48.07 -39.04 26.60
C ARG A 411 -47.90 -39.18 25.08
N THR A 412 -48.26 -38.15 24.32
CA THR A 412 -48.10 -38.11 22.86
C THR A 412 -46.64 -38.24 22.43
N ALA A 413 -45.71 -37.68 23.20
CA ALA A 413 -44.27 -37.80 22.98
C ALA A 413 -43.70 -39.21 23.26
N ARG A 414 -44.54 -40.21 23.61
CA ARG A 414 -44.19 -41.59 23.92
C ARG A 414 -43.19 -41.72 25.09
N ILE A 415 -43.29 -40.83 26.06
CA ILE A 415 -42.51 -40.90 27.30
C ILE A 415 -43.33 -41.72 28.29
N ALA A 416 -42.81 -42.87 28.74
CA ALA A 416 -43.48 -43.70 29.72
C ALA A 416 -43.54 -42.96 31.07
N ILE A 417 -44.74 -42.55 31.48
CA ILE A 417 -44.96 -41.91 32.78
C ILE A 417 -44.84 -43.02 33.84
N PRO A 418 -43.92 -42.91 34.80
CA PRO A 418 -43.81 -43.89 35.88
C PRO A 418 -45.14 -43.91 36.66
N LYS A 419 -45.67 -45.10 36.96
CA LYS A 419 -46.81 -45.19 37.90
C LYS A 419 -46.35 -44.61 39.24
N ALA A 420 -47.15 -43.73 39.82
CA ALA A 420 -46.89 -43.15 41.14
C ALA A 420 -46.56 -44.28 42.12
N VAL A 421 -45.31 -44.31 42.60
CA VAL A 421 -44.95 -45.16 43.73
C VAL A 421 -45.53 -44.47 44.95
N THR A 422 -46.62 -45.03 45.46
CA THR A 422 -47.14 -44.73 46.79
C THR A 422 -46.01 -45.02 47.78
N SER A 423 -45.37 -43.98 48.33
CA SER A 423 -44.56 -44.16 49.54
C SER A 423 -45.44 -44.77 50.63
N PRO A 424 -44.98 -45.82 51.36
CA PRO A 424 -45.70 -46.29 52.51
C PRO A 424 -45.71 -45.18 53.56
N ARG A 425 -46.92 -44.78 53.98
CA ARG A 425 -47.15 -43.97 55.19
C ARG A 425 -46.38 -44.62 56.34
N THR A 426 -45.47 -43.87 56.96
CA THR A 426 -44.96 -44.19 58.29
C THR A 426 -46.14 -44.15 59.28
N PRO A 427 -46.46 -45.22 60.01
CA PRO A 427 -47.38 -45.11 61.14
C PRO A 427 -46.64 -44.43 62.30
N ARG A 428 -47.39 -43.69 63.12
CA ARG A 428 -46.94 -43.19 64.42
C ARG A 428 -46.62 -44.32 65.37
#